data_AF-A0A892ZEK9-F1
#
_entry.id   AF-A0A892ZEK9-F1
#
_cell.length_a   1.000
_cell.length_b   1.000
_cell.length_c   1.000
_cell.angle_alpha   90.00
_cell.angle_beta   90.00
_cell.angle_gamma   90.00
#
_symmetry.space_group_name_H-M   'P 1'
#
loop_
_entity.id
_entity.type
_entity.pdbx_description
1 polymer ?
#
loop_
_entity_poly.entity_id
_entity_poly.type
_entity_poly.pdbx_seq_one_letter_code
_entity_poly.pdbx_strand_id
1 'polypeptide(L)'
;MVSVPQKIAQGAIRAQTYQKNWNEANLSTTLRRFVGNNPKISYTSSGKKIYHGNNGIRVVQDLNGNYFRIEDTKLSGSRKYLDLNGNVPNNKISPNGKQQGRTPSKYNEVTHFRIKE
;
A
#
# COMPACT_ATOMS: atom_id res chain seq x y z
N MET A 1 -5.63 15.51 33.67
CA MET A 1 -5.76 15.06 32.27
C MET A 1 -4.99 13.76 32.14
N VAL A 2 -5.67 12.63 31.95
CA VAL A 2 -5.00 11.32 31.83
C VAL A 2 -4.46 11.22 30.41
N SER A 3 -3.13 11.14 30.27
CA SER A 3 -2.48 10.90 28.99
C SER A 3 -2.95 9.55 28.44
N VAL A 4 -3.72 9.58 27.35
CA VAL A 4 -4.05 8.37 26.61
C VAL A 4 -2.73 7.77 26.14
N PRO A 5 -2.42 6.49 26.43
CA PRO A 5 -1.19 5.89 25.94
C PRO A 5 -1.13 6.06 24.43
N GLN A 6 -0.05 6.66 23.91
CA GLN A 6 0.21 6.73 22.48
C GLN A 6 0.12 5.32 21.93
N LYS A 7 -1.00 4.98 21.28
CA LYS A 7 -1.17 3.75 20.53
C LYS A 7 -0.05 3.75 19.51
N ILE A 8 1.03 2.99 19.75
CA ILE A 8 2.16 2.95 18.82
C ILE A 8 1.57 2.67 17.45
N ALA A 9 1.76 3.59 16.51
CA ALA A 9 1.11 3.51 15.23
C ALA A 9 1.61 2.26 14.52
N GLN A 10 0.75 1.24 14.37
CA GLN A 10 1.11 -0.06 13.79
C GLN A 10 1.79 0.08 12.41
N GLY A 11 1.47 1.15 11.67
CA GLY A 11 2.14 1.53 10.43
C GLY A 11 3.63 1.82 10.59
N ALA A 12 4.01 2.57 11.63
CA ALA A 12 5.41 2.89 11.94
C ALA A 12 6.21 1.63 12.30
N ILE A 13 5.65 0.76 13.16
CA ILE A 13 6.29 -0.53 13.51
C ILE A 13 6.50 -1.36 12.23
N ARG A 14 5.47 -1.46 11.38
CA ARG A 14 5.56 -2.21 10.12
C ARG A 14 6.65 -1.66 9.21
N ALA A 15 6.73 -0.34 9.07
CA ALA A 15 7.77 0.30 8.28
C ALA A 15 9.15 -0.02 8.84
N GLN A 16 9.39 0.20 10.14
CA GLN A 16 10.67 -0.10 10.77
C GLN A 16 11.13 -1.55 10.53
N THR A 17 10.22 -2.52 10.62
CA THR A 17 10.55 -3.94 10.46
C THR A 17 10.81 -4.35 9.00
N TYR A 18 10.02 -3.84 8.04
CA TYR A 18 9.95 -4.43 6.70
C TYR A 18 10.33 -3.49 5.55
N GLN A 19 10.42 -2.17 5.78
CA GLN A 19 10.54 -1.19 4.71
C GLN A 19 11.78 -1.37 3.82
N LYS A 20 12.86 -1.97 4.35
CA LYS A 20 14.06 -2.30 3.58
C LYS A 20 13.81 -3.22 2.40
N ASN A 21 12.72 -4.00 2.42
CA ASN A 21 12.34 -4.92 1.35
C ASN A 21 11.28 -4.31 0.41
N TRP A 22 10.84 -3.08 0.65
CA TRP A 22 9.81 -2.43 -0.13
C TRP A 22 10.43 -1.59 -1.23
N ASN A 23 9.84 -1.69 -2.42
CA ASN A 23 10.17 -0.82 -3.52
C ASN A 23 9.87 0.65 -3.16
N GLU A 24 10.66 1.56 -3.72
CA GLU A 24 10.39 2.99 -3.64
C GLU A 24 9.44 3.39 -4.77
N ALA A 25 8.54 4.33 -4.49
CA ALA A 25 7.68 4.91 -5.50
C ALA A 25 7.32 6.35 -5.14
N ASN A 26 7.13 7.17 -6.17
CA ASN A 26 6.65 8.54 -6.01
C ASN A 26 5.13 8.53 -5.84
N LEU A 27 4.64 9.08 -4.73
CA LEU A 27 3.22 9.11 -4.41
C LEU A 27 2.44 9.94 -5.43
N SER A 28 2.94 11.11 -5.82
CA SER A 28 2.27 12.02 -6.76
C SER A 28 2.03 11.37 -8.13
N THR A 29 3.05 10.68 -8.65
CA THR A 29 2.95 9.94 -9.92
C THR A 29 1.98 8.76 -9.81
N THR A 30 1.98 8.06 -8.67
CA THR A 30 1.03 6.97 -8.42
C THR A 30 -0.41 7.50 -8.36
N LEU A 31 -0.66 8.60 -7.66
CA LEU A 31 -1.99 9.22 -7.58
C LEU A 31 -2.50 9.60 -8.96
N ARG A 32 -1.68 10.28 -9.78
CA ARG A 32 -2.06 10.62 -11.16
C ARG A 32 -2.45 9.38 -11.98
N ARG A 33 -1.68 8.30 -11.88
CA ARG A 33 -1.91 7.06 -12.64
C ARG A 33 -3.17 6.31 -12.20
N PHE A 34 -3.36 6.14 -10.90
CA PHE A 34 -4.36 5.20 -10.38
C PHE A 34 -5.66 5.85 -9.91
N VAL A 35 -5.60 7.12 -9.50
CA VAL A 35 -6.69 7.82 -8.82
C VAL A 35 -7.14 9.05 -9.61
N GLY A 36 -6.21 9.73 -10.29
CA GLY A 36 -6.42 10.96 -11.05
C GLY A 36 -5.96 12.22 -10.31
N ASN A 37 -6.19 13.37 -10.94
CA ASN A 37 -5.64 14.66 -10.47
C ASN A 37 -6.42 15.30 -9.31
N ASN A 38 -7.69 14.94 -9.12
CA ASN A 38 -8.54 15.50 -8.06
C ASN A 38 -9.22 14.39 -7.24
N PRO A 39 -8.45 13.62 -6.45
CA PRO A 39 -9.00 12.53 -5.65
C PRO A 39 -9.90 13.07 -4.54
N LYS A 40 -11.00 12.36 -4.24
CA LYS A 40 -11.66 12.55 -2.94
C LYS A 40 -10.73 12.03 -1.85
N ILE A 41 -10.58 12.77 -0.76
CA ILE A 41 -9.67 12.42 0.34
C ILE A 41 -10.45 12.12 1.62
N SER A 42 -10.05 11.08 2.35
CA SER A 42 -10.54 10.81 3.70
C SER A 42 -9.40 10.41 4.64
N TYR A 43 -9.62 10.53 5.94
CA TYR A 43 -8.65 10.19 6.98
C TYR A 43 -9.23 9.14 7.93
N THR A 44 -8.37 8.26 8.45
CA THR A 44 -8.75 7.31 9.50
C THR A 44 -8.18 7.72 10.84
N SER A 45 -8.86 7.35 11.94
CA SER A 45 -8.34 7.52 13.30
C SER A 45 -7.03 6.76 13.56
N SER A 46 -6.68 5.82 12.68
CA SER A 46 -5.40 5.09 12.69
C SER A 46 -4.26 5.79 11.96
N GLY A 47 -4.46 7.02 11.47
CA GLY A 47 -3.42 7.81 10.80
C GLY A 47 -3.19 7.42 9.34
N LYS A 48 -4.24 6.98 8.64
CA LYS A 48 -4.18 6.76 7.18
C LYS A 48 -4.83 7.93 6.46
N LYS A 49 -4.22 8.34 5.35
CA LYS A 49 -4.81 9.22 4.35
C LYS A 49 -5.17 8.39 3.13
N ILE A 50 -6.44 8.44 2.72
CA ILE A 50 -6.96 7.62 1.63
C ILE A 50 -7.37 8.54 0.49
N TYR A 51 -6.83 8.28 -0.70
CA TYR A 51 -7.16 8.95 -1.94
C TYR A 51 -8.07 8.04 -2.76
N HIS A 52 -9.33 8.44 -2.95
CA HIS A 52 -10.35 7.64 -3.61
C HIS A 52 -10.43 7.99 -5.10
N GLY A 53 -10.34 6.96 -5.93
CA GLY A 53 -10.53 7.05 -7.39
C GLY A 53 -11.93 6.59 -7.76
N ASN A 54 -12.38 7.00 -8.95
CA ASN A 54 -13.73 6.68 -9.42
C ASN A 54 -13.87 5.26 -10.00
N ASN A 55 -12.75 4.57 -10.23
CA ASN A 55 -12.67 3.27 -10.87
C ASN A 55 -12.65 2.08 -9.87
N GLY A 56 -12.88 2.34 -8.58
CA GLY A 56 -12.72 1.34 -7.52
C GLY A 56 -11.27 1.12 -7.09
N ILE A 57 -10.34 1.97 -7.51
CA ILE A 57 -8.98 2.00 -6.97
C ILE A 57 -8.86 3.12 -5.93
N ARG A 58 -8.15 2.85 -4.84
CA ARG A 58 -7.74 3.86 -3.88
C ARG A 58 -6.28 3.71 -3.51
N VAL A 59 -5.61 4.82 -3.24
CA VAL A 59 -4.26 4.82 -2.66
C VAL A 59 -4.38 5.08 -1.18
N VAL A 60 -3.83 4.17 -0.38
CA VAL A 60 -3.84 4.23 1.08
C VAL A 60 -2.44 4.60 1.55
N GLN A 61 -2.25 5.84 1.97
CA GLN A 61 -1.03 6.33 2.59
C GLN A 61 -1.11 6.14 4.10
N ASP A 62 -0.08 5.51 4.67
CA ASP A 62 0.13 5.42 6.11
C ASP A 62 1.02 6.58 6.54
N LEU A 63 0.44 7.57 7.23
CA LEU A 63 1.14 8.80 7.60
C LEU A 63 2.22 8.56 8.66
N ASN A 64 2.04 7.53 9.49
CA ASN A 64 2.98 7.20 10.56
C ASN A 64 4.14 6.33 10.06
N GLY A 65 3.91 5.49 9.05
CA GLY A 65 4.93 4.63 8.46
C GLY A 65 5.62 5.20 7.23
N ASN A 66 5.16 6.34 6.70
CA ASN A 66 5.67 6.96 5.47
C ASN A 66 5.74 6.01 4.24
N TYR A 67 4.68 5.24 4.03
CA TYR A 67 4.53 4.37 2.87
C TYR A 67 3.10 4.41 2.36
N PHE A 68 2.87 3.87 1.17
CA PHE A 68 1.52 3.69 0.66
C PHE A 68 1.31 2.31 0.03
N ARG A 69 0.04 2.00 -0.22
CA ARG A 69 -0.40 0.84 -0.99
C ARG A 69 -1.47 1.27 -1.98
N ILE A 70 -1.60 0.53 -3.07
CA ILE A 70 -2.68 0.69 -4.06
C ILE A 70 -3.67 -0.42 -3.79
N GLU A 71 -4.93 -0.10 -3.51
CA GLU A 71 -5.99 -1.06 -3.18
C GLU A 71 -7.08 -1.02 -4.25
N ASP A 72 -7.45 -2.18 -4.77
CA ASP A 72 -8.64 -2.38 -5.57
C ASP A 72 -9.80 -2.79 -4.65
N THR A 73 -10.77 -1.89 -4.51
CA THR A 73 -11.94 -2.09 -3.63
C THR A 73 -12.98 -3.02 -4.23
N LYS A 74 -12.86 -3.39 -5.52
CA LYS A 74 -13.72 -4.41 -6.15
C LYS A 74 -13.29 -5.83 -5.73
N LEU A 75 -12.06 -5.98 -5.26
CA LEU A 75 -11.53 -7.24 -4.75
C LEU A 75 -11.76 -7.37 -3.24
N SER A 76 -12.18 -8.57 -2.83
CA SER A 76 -12.37 -8.92 -1.43
C SER A 76 -11.14 -9.66 -0.85
N GLY A 77 -11.08 -9.79 0.47
CA GLY A 77 -10.02 -10.54 1.15
C GLY A 77 -8.68 -9.81 1.26
N SER A 78 -7.61 -10.58 1.49
CA SER A 78 -6.27 -10.07 1.79
C SER A 78 -5.43 -9.73 0.56
N ARG A 79 -5.83 -10.18 -0.63
CA ARG A 79 -5.11 -10.05 -1.91
C ARG A 79 -5.74 -9.03 -2.84
N LYS A 80 -6.02 -7.84 -2.31
CA LYS A 80 -6.67 -6.71 -3.01
C LYS A 80 -5.73 -5.54 -3.32
N TYR A 81 -4.45 -5.69 -3.03
CA TYR A 81 -3.44 -4.68 -3.28
C TYR A 81 -2.70 -4.93 -4.59
N LEU A 82 -2.39 -3.84 -5.29
CA LEU A 82 -1.78 -3.86 -6.61
C LEU A 82 -0.30 -3.55 -6.54
N ASP A 83 0.44 -4.04 -7.55
CA ASP A 83 1.77 -3.55 -7.86
C ASP A 83 1.71 -2.19 -8.60
N LEU A 84 2.86 -1.57 -8.86
CA LEU A 84 2.93 -0.28 -9.59
C LEU A 84 2.44 -0.37 -11.04
N ASN A 85 2.25 -1.57 -11.59
CA ASN A 85 1.71 -1.80 -12.92
C ASN A 85 0.18 -1.98 -12.91
N GLY A 86 -0.44 -2.08 -11.73
CA GLY A 86 -1.87 -2.27 -11.57
C GLY A 86 -2.31 -3.72 -11.54
N ASN A 87 -1.38 -4.67 -11.43
CA ASN A 87 -1.70 -6.09 -11.33
C ASN A 87 -1.81 -6.49 -9.86
N VAL A 88 -2.61 -7.52 -9.57
CA VAL A 88 -2.56 -8.20 -8.26
C VAL A 88 -1.36 -9.17 -8.29
N PRO A 89 -0.26 -8.91 -7.56
CA PRO A 89 0.95 -9.72 -7.69
C PRO A 89 0.86 -11.01 -6.86
N ASN A 90 -0.17 -11.82 -7.08
CA ASN A 90 -0.38 -13.07 -6.34
C ASN A 90 0.67 -14.13 -6.66
N ASN A 91 1.09 -14.23 -7.92
CA ASN A 91 2.04 -15.22 -8.40
C ASN A 91 3.32 -14.54 -8.90
N LYS A 92 4.47 -15.17 -8.66
CA LYS A 92 5.75 -14.82 -9.28
C LYS A 92 6.09 -15.85 -10.36
N ILE A 93 6.90 -15.45 -11.34
CA ILE A 93 7.52 -16.38 -12.28
C ILE A 93 8.81 -16.89 -11.66
N SER A 94 8.98 -18.20 -11.57
CA SER A 94 10.23 -18.83 -11.14
C SER A 94 11.27 -18.85 -12.27
N PRO A 95 12.57 -19.07 -11.96
CA PRO A 95 13.62 -19.08 -12.99
C PRO A 95 13.39 -20.05 -14.15
N ASN A 96 12.61 -21.11 -13.93
CA ASN A 96 12.20 -22.09 -14.94
C ASN A 96 10.91 -21.71 -15.71
N GLY A 97 10.43 -20.47 -15.60
CA GLY A 97 9.25 -19.96 -16.32
C GLY A 97 7.90 -20.36 -15.73
N LYS A 98 7.85 -21.16 -14.66
CA LYS A 98 6.57 -21.56 -14.03
C LYS A 98 6.00 -20.46 -13.13
N GLN A 99 4.68 -20.44 -12.97
CA GLN A 99 4.05 -19.60 -11.96
C GLN A 99 4.12 -20.26 -10.58
N GLN A 100 4.51 -19.49 -9.56
CA GLN A 100 4.49 -19.91 -8.17
C GLN A 100 3.75 -18.87 -7.33
N GLY A 101 2.85 -19.33 -6.44
CA GLY A 101 2.17 -18.45 -5.49
C GLY A 101 3.15 -17.72 -4.57
N ARG A 102 2.93 -16.41 -4.38
CA ARG A 102 3.65 -15.63 -3.36
C ARG A 102 3.08 -15.95 -1.98
N THR A 103 3.98 -16.09 -1.01
CA THR A 103 3.61 -16.07 0.41
C THR A 103 3.05 -14.69 0.80
N PRO A 104 2.29 -14.58 1.90
CA PRO A 104 1.80 -13.28 2.37
C PRO A 104 2.90 -12.24 2.56
N SER A 105 4.07 -12.64 3.09
CA SER A 105 5.22 -11.74 3.27
C SER A 105 5.72 -11.22 1.92
N LYS A 106 5.95 -12.11 0.95
CA LYS A 106 6.42 -11.71 -0.39
C LYS A 106 5.40 -10.88 -1.16
N TYR A 107 4.11 -11.11 -0.94
CA TYR A 107 3.06 -10.26 -1.47
C TYR A 107 3.09 -8.85 -0.86
N ASN A 108 3.29 -8.75 0.46
CA ASN A 108 3.40 -7.45 1.13
C ASN A 108 4.63 -6.67 0.68
N GLU A 109 5.77 -7.33 0.47
CA GLU A 109 7.00 -6.70 -0.04
C GLU A 109 6.78 -6.00 -1.39
N VAL A 110 5.97 -6.57 -2.29
CA VAL A 110 5.71 -6.02 -3.63
C VAL A 110 4.47 -5.14 -3.73
N THR A 111 3.77 -4.89 -2.61
CA THR A 111 2.55 -4.06 -2.56
C THR A 111 2.59 -2.95 -1.50
N HIS A 112 3.69 -2.86 -0.74
CA HIS A 112 4.02 -1.70 0.08
C HIS A 112 5.11 -0.90 -0.64
N PHE A 113 4.92 0.41 -0.71
CA PHE A 113 5.84 1.29 -1.39
C PHE A 113 6.33 2.38 -0.43
N ARG A 114 7.65 2.42 -0.20
CA ARG A 114 8.28 3.55 0.49
C ARG A 114 8.09 4.78 -0.37
N ILE A 115 7.66 5.89 0.25
CA ILE A 115 7.50 7.15 -0.46
C ILE A 115 8.89 7.69 -0.76
N LYS A 116 9.18 7.86 -2.05
CA LYS A 116 10.32 8.65 -2.52
C LYS A 116 9.82 10.03 -2.90
N GLU A 117 10.41 11.06 -2.32
CA GLU A 117 10.16 12.46 -2.67
C GLU A 117 10.50 12.73 -4.15
#